data_AF-A0A1S9P642-F1
#
_entry.id   AF-A0A1S9P642-F1
#
_cell.length_a   1.000
_cell.length_b   1.000
_cell.length_c   1.000
_cell.angle_alpha   90.00
_cell.angle_beta   90.00
_cell.angle_gamma   90.00
#
_symmetry.space_group_name_H-M   'P 1'
#
loop_
_entity.id
_entity.type
_entity.pdbx_description
1 polymer ?
#
loop_
_entity_poly.entity_id
_entity_poly.type
_entity_poly.pdbx_seq_one_letter_code
_entity_poly.pdbx_strand_id
1 'polypeptide(L)'
;MKFKLIIVAAAIGLLAFTADALTQLNIDSKEANEYMLEAVKRPAISFKTDLVDKARSLPVDVRVVCTRELVQLAKAYTQSDDFASDYKKFRNKQLYGKVKRFGMPSVSGLLNKAKDKVINGGNNGEQSYPADPQEMVKKRLEEFMETTADVNFSAKTANGEFIDEEYRRKPDQWKMYYRAGRPVIAAAREEVAKWIEEMNKQ
;
A
#
# COMPACT_ATOMS: atom_id res chain seq x y z
N MET A 1 35.61 -16.39 -5.30
CA MET A 1 35.40 -15.09 -6.00
C MET A 1 34.45 -15.33 -7.18
N LYS A 2 33.52 -14.39 -7.44
CA LYS A 2 32.62 -14.25 -8.62
C LYS A 2 31.17 -14.75 -8.47
N PHE A 3 30.33 -13.98 -7.77
CA PHE A 3 28.86 -13.93 -7.94
C PHE A 3 28.34 -12.54 -7.51
N LYS A 4 28.85 -11.45 -8.09
CA LYS A 4 28.45 -10.07 -7.71
C LYS A 4 28.06 -9.15 -8.88
N LEU A 5 27.82 -9.65 -10.09
CA LEU A 5 27.63 -8.79 -11.27
C LEU A 5 26.32 -8.94 -12.07
N ILE A 6 25.36 -9.77 -11.61
CA ILE A 6 24.08 -9.96 -12.34
C ILE A 6 22.91 -9.14 -11.73
N ILE A 7 23.02 -8.67 -10.48
CA ILE A 7 21.92 -7.95 -9.80
C ILE A 7 21.77 -6.49 -10.30
N VAL A 8 22.84 -5.88 -10.81
CA VAL A 8 22.82 -4.47 -11.22
C VAL A 8 22.01 -4.24 -12.51
N ALA A 9 22.01 -5.20 -13.46
CA ALA A 9 21.26 -5.07 -14.70
C ALA A 9 19.74 -5.23 -14.51
N ALA A 10 19.30 -6.12 -13.59
CA ALA A 10 17.89 -6.29 -13.25
C ALA A 10 17.32 -5.07 -12.50
N ALA A 11 18.12 -4.45 -11.63
CA ALA A 11 17.74 -3.22 -10.94
C ALA A 11 17.62 -2.03 -11.91
N ILE A 12 18.53 -1.88 -12.88
CA ILE A 12 18.47 -0.81 -13.90
C ILE A 12 17.28 -1.02 -14.85
N GLY A 13 16.97 -2.26 -15.22
CA GLY A 13 15.78 -2.61 -15.99
C GLY A 13 14.50 -2.21 -15.26
N LEU A 14 14.34 -2.60 -13.99
CA LEU A 14 13.18 -2.23 -13.17
C LEU A 14 13.02 -0.70 -13.05
N LEU A 15 14.12 0.04 -12.87
CA LEU A 15 14.08 1.50 -12.75
C LEU A 15 13.61 2.18 -14.04
N ALA A 16 14.00 1.70 -15.21
CA ALA A 16 13.58 2.25 -16.50
C ALA A 16 12.08 2.04 -16.79
N PHE A 17 11.51 0.90 -16.38
CA PHE A 17 10.06 0.66 -16.50
C PHE A 17 9.27 1.53 -15.52
N THR A 18 9.68 1.66 -14.25
CA THR A 18 8.92 2.47 -13.28
C THR A 18 8.91 3.98 -13.56
N ALA A 19 9.89 4.49 -14.33
CA ALA A 19 9.96 5.89 -14.70
C ALA A 19 8.81 6.32 -15.64
N ASP A 20 8.26 5.39 -16.44
CA ASP A 20 7.16 5.70 -17.35
C ASP A 20 5.86 5.95 -16.57
N ALA A 21 5.44 5.03 -15.68
CA ALA A 21 4.26 5.26 -14.82
C ALA A 21 4.25 6.60 -14.09
N LEU A 22 5.37 6.96 -13.44
CA LEU A 22 5.48 8.20 -12.68
C LEU A 22 5.36 9.43 -13.59
N THR A 23 6.00 9.37 -14.77
CA THR A 23 5.92 10.42 -15.80
C THR A 23 4.50 10.55 -16.35
N GLN A 24 3.85 9.43 -16.68
CA GLN A 24 2.47 9.37 -17.17
C GLN A 24 1.48 9.96 -16.15
N LEU A 25 1.76 9.79 -14.85
CA LEU A 25 0.94 10.30 -13.75
C LEU A 25 1.35 11.68 -13.25
N ASN A 26 2.44 12.25 -13.78
CA ASN A 26 2.99 13.54 -13.39
C ASN A 26 3.28 13.64 -11.87
N ILE A 27 3.87 12.57 -11.31
CA ILE A 27 4.33 12.54 -9.92
C ILE A 27 5.80 12.13 -9.87
N ASP A 28 6.50 12.51 -8.80
CA ASP A 28 7.86 12.04 -8.56
C ASP A 28 7.89 10.80 -7.64
N SER A 29 9.06 10.17 -7.53
CA SER A 29 9.23 8.98 -6.69
C SER A 29 8.96 9.23 -5.21
N LYS A 30 9.18 10.45 -4.72
CA LYS A 30 8.93 10.79 -3.32
C LYS A 30 7.42 10.82 -3.06
N GLU A 31 6.65 11.49 -3.91
CA GLU A 31 5.19 11.51 -3.83
C GLU A 31 4.61 10.09 -3.97
N ALA A 32 5.13 9.27 -4.88
CA ALA A 32 4.72 7.87 -4.99
C ALA A 32 4.96 7.06 -3.70
N ASN A 33 6.16 7.19 -3.11
CA ASN A 33 6.51 6.52 -1.86
C ASN A 33 5.63 6.99 -0.69
N GLU A 34 5.28 8.27 -0.65
CA GLU A 34 4.34 8.80 0.35
C GLU A 34 2.95 8.14 0.22
N TYR A 35 2.41 8.00 -0.99
CA TYR A 35 1.15 7.26 -1.19
C TYR A 35 1.25 5.79 -0.77
N MET A 36 2.35 5.12 -1.09
CA MET A 36 2.58 3.71 -0.71
C MET A 36 2.67 3.55 0.80
N LEU A 37 3.40 4.43 1.47
CA LEU A 37 3.48 4.44 2.93
C LEU A 37 2.09 4.70 3.56
N GLU A 38 1.32 5.63 3.00
CA GLU A 38 -0.06 5.87 3.45
C GLU A 38 -0.98 4.67 3.25
N ALA A 39 -0.83 3.93 2.14
CA ALA A 39 -1.54 2.67 1.88
C ALA A 39 -1.30 1.61 2.96
N VAL A 40 -0.06 1.55 3.46
CA VAL A 40 0.31 0.62 4.53
C VAL A 40 -0.29 1.06 5.86
N LYS A 41 -0.24 2.36 6.17
CA LYS A 41 -0.73 2.93 7.43
C LYS A 41 -2.24 2.76 7.61
N ARG A 42 -3.03 2.91 6.56
CA ARG A 42 -4.50 2.94 6.63
C ARG A 42 -5.16 2.25 5.42
N PRO A 43 -6.33 1.62 5.61
CA PRO A 43 -7.02 0.90 4.54
C PRO A 43 -7.56 1.81 3.43
N ALA A 44 -7.77 3.11 3.71
CA ALA A 44 -8.27 4.07 2.74
C ALA A 44 -7.24 5.20 2.50
N ILE A 45 -6.91 5.44 1.24
CA ILE A 45 -6.01 6.51 0.80
C ILE A 45 -6.84 7.57 0.10
N SER A 46 -6.55 8.83 0.40
CA SER A 46 -7.03 9.95 -0.41
C SER A 46 -5.92 10.32 -1.39
N PHE A 47 -6.23 10.30 -2.67
CA PHE A 47 -5.35 10.81 -3.72
C PHE A 47 -5.68 12.28 -3.99
N LYS A 48 -4.70 13.05 -4.47
CA LYS A 48 -4.99 14.39 -5.01
C LYS A 48 -5.89 14.27 -6.24
N THR A 49 -6.81 15.23 -6.41
CA THR A 49 -7.81 15.19 -7.48
C THR A 49 -7.17 15.20 -8.87
N ASP A 50 -6.14 16.01 -9.08
CA ASP A 50 -5.37 16.11 -10.32
C ASP A 50 -4.69 14.78 -10.70
N LEU A 51 -4.15 14.04 -9.73
CA LEU A 51 -3.61 12.71 -9.94
C LEU A 51 -4.71 11.72 -10.40
N VAL A 52 -5.88 11.75 -9.77
CA VAL A 52 -7.01 10.88 -10.15
C VAL A 52 -7.51 11.23 -11.54
N ASP A 53 -7.65 12.51 -11.85
CA ASP A 53 -8.08 12.97 -13.17
C ASP A 53 -7.07 12.60 -14.25
N LYS A 54 -5.77 12.78 -13.96
CA LYS A 54 -4.70 12.34 -14.86
C LYS A 54 -4.78 10.82 -15.09
N ALA A 55 -4.86 10.02 -14.04
CA ALA A 55 -4.97 8.56 -14.15
C ALA A 55 -6.20 8.12 -14.95
N ARG A 56 -7.35 8.82 -14.81
CA ARG A 56 -8.57 8.56 -15.59
C ARG A 56 -8.45 8.97 -17.05
N SER A 57 -7.67 9.99 -17.36
CA SER A 57 -7.46 10.47 -18.73
C SER A 57 -6.60 9.54 -19.58
N LEU A 58 -5.82 8.66 -18.95
CA LEU A 58 -4.94 7.71 -19.65
C LEU A 58 -5.73 6.61 -20.38
N PRO A 59 -5.27 6.18 -21.58
CA PRO A 59 -5.79 4.99 -22.25
C PRO A 59 -5.76 3.75 -21.36
N VAL A 60 -6.72 2.83 -21.55
CA VAL A 60 -6.90 1.68 -20.64
C VAL A 60 -5.67 0.78 -20.58
N ASP A 61 -5.02 0.55 -21.72
CA ASP A 61 -3.77 -0.18 -21.85
C ASP A 61 -2.62 0.51 -21.12
N VAL A 62 -2.49 1.82 -21.23
CA VAL A 62 -1.51 2.61 -20.46
C VAL A 62 -1.76 2.49 -18.95
N ARG A 63 -3.03 2.57 -18.51
CA ARG A 63 -3.37 2.38 -17.08
C ARG A 63 -2.98 1.00 -16.59
N VAL A 64 -3.14 -0.05 -17.41
CA VAL A 64 -2.73 -1.41 -17.06
C VAL A 64 -1.21 -1.51 -16.89
N VAL A 65 -0.43 -0.92 -17.80
CA VAL A 65 1.04 -0.87 -17.69
C VAL A 65 1.46 -0.11 -16.43
N CYS A 66 0.94 1.11 -16.25
CA CYS A 66 1.22 1.92 -15.06
C CYS A 66 0.88 1.17 -13.77
N THR A 67 -0.21 0.41 -13.75
CA THR A 67 -0.62 -0.36 -12.57
C THR A 67 0.41 -1.42 -12.20
N ARG A 68 0.93 -2.18 -13.18
CA ARG A 68 1.97 -3.18 -12.91
C ARG A 68 3.24 -2.53 -12.41
N GLU A 69 3.66 -1.44 -13.05
CA GLU A 69 4.85 -0.68 -12.66
C GLU A 69 4.73 -0.10 -11.25
N LEU A 70 3.56 0.44 -10.88
CA LEU A 70 3.31 0.95 -9.54
C LEU A 70 3.31 -0.16 -8.48
N VAL A 71 2.80 -1.36 -8.78
CA VAL A 71 2.87 -2.50 -7.85
C VAL A 71 4.33 -2.93 -7.66
N GLN A 72 5.12 -2.99 -8.73
CA GLN A 72 6.55 -3.32 -8.65
C GLN A 72 7.35 -2.24 -7.91
N LEU A 73 7.03 -0.97 -8.12
CA LEU A 73 7.61 0.15 -7.36
C LEU A 73 7.25 0.04 -5.87
N ALA A 74 5.99 -0.28 -5.54
CA ALA A 74 5.54 -0.47 -4.16
C ALA A 74 6.27 -1.63 -3.48
N LYS A 75 6.47 -2.74 -4.19
CA LYS A 75 7.28 -3.86 -3.71
C LYS A 75 8.73 -3.46 -3.45
N ALA A 76 9.37 -2.76 -4.39
CA ALA A 76 10.73 -2.30 -4.23
C ALA A 76 10.88 -1.31 -3.04
N TYR A 77 9.96 -0.34 -2.92
CA TYR A 77 9.97 0.63 -1.83
C TYR A 77 9.74 -0.05 -0.48
N THR A 78 8.78 -0.96 -0.37
CA THR A 78 8.49 -1.66 0.91
C THR A 78 9.61 -2.59 1.36
N GLN A 79 10.54 -2.97 0.48
CA GLN A 79 11.75 -3.72 0.81
C GLN A 79 12.96 -2.83 1.17
N SER A 80 12.80 -1.50 1.13
CA SER A 80 13.88 -0.54 1.39
C SER A 80 14.04 -0.21 2.87
N ASP A 81 15.25 0.23 3.24
CA ASP A 81 15.55 0.78 4.57
C ASP A 81 14.75 2.05 4.87
N ASP A 82 14.46 2.87 3.85
CA ASP A 82 13.67 4.09 3.98
C ASP A 82 12.25 3.77 4.46
N PHE A 83 11.60 2.78 3.84
CA PHE A 83 10.30 2.32 4.28
C PHE A 83 10.33 1.75 5.71
N ALA A 84 11.33 0.91 6.03
CA ALA A 84 11.46 0.36 7.37
C ALA A 84 11.62 1.46 8.44
N SER A 85 12.40 2.50 8.13
CA SER A 85 12.59 3.68 8.98
C SER A 85 11.28 4.45 9.18
N ASP A 86 10.55 4.73 8.10
CA ASP A 86 9.32 5.51 8.15
C ASP A 86 8.16 4.75 8.79
N TYR A 87 8.04 3.45 8.53
CA TYR A 87 7.10 2.58 9.23
C TYR A 87 7.38 2.55 10.73
N LYS A 88 8.64 2.42 11.14
CA LYS A 88 9.02 2.44 12.57
C LYS A 88 8.65 3.75 13.25
N LYS A 89 8.88 4.90 12.59
CA LYS A 89 8.45 6.22 13.11
C LYS A 89 6.92 6.26 13.29
N PHE A 90 6.18 5.83 12.27
CA PHE A 90 4.72 5.75 12.32
C PHE A 90 4.23 4.85 13.44
N ARG A 91 4.71 3.60 13.50
CA ARG A 91 4.35 2.62 14.51
C ARG A 91 4.61 3.14 15.92
N ASN A 92 5.78 3.73 16.16
CA ASN A 92 6.10 4.32 17.45
C ASN A 92 5.17 5.48 17.81
N LYS A 93 4.78 6.31 16.84
CA LYS A 93 3.79 7.38 17.05
C LYS A 93 2.41 6.81 17.40
N GLN A 94 1.98 5.72 16.77
CA GLN A 94 0.69 5.09 17.10
C GLN A 94 0.71 4.45 18.50
N LEU A 95 1.78 3.75 18.86
CA LEU A 95 1.90 3.05 20.14
C LEU A 95 2.18 4.00 21.32
N TYR A 96 2.94 5.07 21.11
CA TYR A 96 3.46 5.92 22.18
C TYR A 96 3.07 7.39 22.08
N GLY A 97 2.52 7.84 20.94
CA GLY A 97 2.14 9.23 20.72
C GLY A 97 1.00 9.73 21.60
N LYS A 98 0.28 8.83 22.28
CA LYS A 98 -0.73 9.17 23.30
C LYS A 98 -0.14 9.35 24.72
N VAL A 99 1.14 9.06 24.97
CA VAL A 99 1.77 9.22 26.30
C VAL A 99 2.35 10.62 26.46
N LYS A 100 1.47 11.63 26.59
CA LYS A 100 1.85 12.94 27.14
C LYS A 100 1.34 13.01 28.59
N ARG A 101 1.98 12.30 29.52
CA ARG A 101 1.74 12.50 30.96
C ARG A 101 2.59 13.66 31.42
N PHE A 102 1.95 14.79 31.70
CA PHE A 102 2.57 15.99 32.25
C PHE A 102 3.30 15.61 33.56
N GLY A 103 4.62 15.81 33.63
CA GLY A 103 5.40 15.68 34.88
C GLY A 103 6.16 14.37 35.16
N MET A 104 6.27 13.40 34.24
CA MET A 104 7.16 12.23 34.44
C MET A 104 8.46 12.34 33.63
N PRO A 105 9.64 12.00 34.22
CA PRO A 105 10.89 11.91 33.47
C PRO A 105 10.80 10.86 32.36
N SER A 106 11.48 11.12 31.24
CA SER A 106 11.58 10.21 30.10
C SER A 106 12.10 8.83 30.51
N VAL A 107 11.20 7.85 30.55
CA VAL A 107 11.50 6.41 30.79
C VAL A 107 12.00 5.69 29.52
N SER A 108 12.47 6.44 28.52
CA SER A 108 12.86 5.91 27.20
C SER A 108 13.98 4.88 27.25
N GLY A 109 14.82 4.88 28.31
CA GLY A 109 15.88 3.89 28.50
C GLY A 109 15.46 2.60 29.23
N LEU A 110 14.43 2.64 30.09
CA LEU A 110 14.07 1.51 30.96
C LEU A 110 13.04 0.54 30.36
N LEU A 111 12.40 0.92 29.26
CA LEU A 111 11.25 0.19 28.70
C LEU A 111 11.61 -0.82 27.59
N ASN A 112 12.85 -0.84 27.11
CA ASN A 112 13.25 -1.71 26.00
C ASN A 112 13.37 -3.19 26.37
N LYS A 113 13.46 -3.54 27.66
CA LYS A 113 13.68 -4.94 28.09
C LYS A 113 12.43 -5.65 28.64
N ALA A 114 11.35 -4.91 28.93
CA ALA A 114 10.12 -5.46 29.51
C ALA A 114 8.90 -5.38 28.57
N LYS A 115 8.96 -4.62 27.46
CA LYS A 115 7.80 -4.34 26.60
C LYS A 115 7.50 -5.37 25.52
N ASP A 116 8.49 -6.13 25.06
CA ASP A 116 8.25 -7.18 24.05
C ASP A 116 7.38 -8.32 24.59
N LYS A 117 7.31 -8.50 25.93
CA LYS A 117 6.50 -9.52 26.58
C LYS A 117 5.09 -9.06 26.98
N VAL A 118 4.82 -7.75 27.06
CA VAL A 118 3.55 -7.19 27.56
C VAL A 118 2.68 -6.59 26.43
N ILE A 119 3.27 -6.15 25.31
CA ILE A 119 2.51 -5.57 24.18
C ILE A 119 1.69 -6.63 23.42
N ASN A 120 2.01 -7.92 23.57
CA ASN A 120 1.17 -9.02 23.07
C ASN A 120 -0.03 -9.35 23.98
N GLY A 121 -0.29 -8.60 25.06
CA GLY A 121 -1.26 -8.98 26.09
C GLY A 121 -2.07 -7.83 26.72
N GLY A 122 -2.45 -6.81 25.94
CA GLY A 122 -3.28 -5.70 26.43
C GLY A 122 -4.45 -5.39 25.50
N ASN A 123 -5.61 -5.94 25.84
CA ASN A 123 -6.89 -5.79 25.14
C ASN A 123 -7.27 -4.33 24.81
N ASN A 124 -7.63 -4.08 23.55
CA ASN A 124 -8.94 -3.57 23.11
C ASN A 124 -8.92 -3.26 21.60
N GLY A 125 -9.45 -4.16 20.77
CA GLY A 125 -10.13 -3.89 19.47
C GLY A 125 -9.50 -3.02 18.36
N GLU A 126 -8.31 -2.45 18.54
CA GLU A 126 -7.74 -1.42 17.67
C GLU A 126 -6.57 -1.96 16.84
N GLN A 127 -6.65 -1.77 15.52
CA GLN A 127 -5.68 -2.08 14.47
C GLN A 127 -4.23 -2.35 14.97
N SER A 128 -3.85 -3.64 15.04
CA SER A 128 -2.48 -4.05 15.40
C SER A 128 -1.49 -3.60 14.32
N TYR A 129 -0.43 -2.89 14.75
CA TYR A 129 0.71 -2.53 13.90
C TYR A 129 1.90 -3.45 14.26
N PRO A 130 2.16 -4.50 13.46
CA PRO A 130 3.19 -5.48 13.75
C PRO A 130 4.58 -4.85 13.82
N ALA A 131 5.48 -5.48 14.57
CA ALA A 131 6.86 -5.01 14.71
C ALA A 131 7.62 -5.13 13.38
N ASP A 132 7.37 -6.22 12.65
CA ASP A 132 7.86 -6.40 11.29
C ASP A 132 6.97 -5.59 10.31
N PRO A 133 7.52 -4.62 9.57
CA PRO A 133 6.80 -3.92 8.51
C PRO A 133 6.24 -4.84 7.43
N GLN A 134 6.89 -5.97 7.13
CA GLN A 134 6.45 -6.89 6.08
C GLN A 134 5.14 -7.60 6.45
N GLU A 135 4.88 -7.85 7.73
CA GLU A 135 3.59 -8.38 8.19
C GLU A 135 2.45 -7.41 7.89
N MET A 136 2.67 -6.10 8.06
CA MET A 136 1.66 -5.09 7.71
C MET A 136 1.47 -4.99 6.19
N VAL A 137 2.55 -5.05 5.41
CA VAL A 137 2.47 -5.05 3.94
C VAL A 137 1.66 -6.25 3.46
N LYS A 138 1.98 -7.47 3.93
CA LYS A 138 1.24 -8.69 3.59
C LYS A 138 -0.24 -8.56 3.92
N LYS A 139 -0.57 -8.06 5.12
CA LYS A 139 -1.96 -7.81 5.51
C LYS A 139 -2.69 -6.89 4.53
N ARG A 140 -2.08 -5.80 4.06
CA ARG A 140 -2.70 -4.90 3.08
C ARG A 140 -2.92 -5.54 1.72
N LEU A 141 -1.97 -6.37 1.29
CA LEU A 141 -2.08 -7.12 0.04
C LEU A 141 -3.24 -8.12 0.11
N GLU A 142 -3.39 -8.81 1.24
CA GLU A 142 -4.52 -9.73 1.49
C GLU A 142 -5.86 -8.98 1.54
N GLU A 143 -5.95 -7.87 2.27
CA GLU A 143 -7.14 -7.00 2.30
C GLU A 143 -7.53 -6.49 0.90
N PHE A 144 -6.54 -6.14 0.07
CA PHE A 144 -6.77 -5.77 -1.33
C PHE A 144 -7.34 -6.94 -2.15
N MET A 145 -6.77 -8.14 -1.99
CA MET A 145 -7.24 -9.34 -2.69
C MET A 145 -8.66 -9.73 -2.27
N GLU A 146 -9.01 -9.55 -1.00
CA GLU A 146 -10.36 -9.78 -0.49
C GLU A 146 -11.35 -8.74 -1.04
N THR A 147 -11.04 -7.45 -0.87
CA THR A 147 -11.95 -6.35 -1.25
C THR A 147 -12.21 -6.27 -2.76
N THR A 148 -11.27 -6.77 -3.57
CA THR A 148 -11.42 -6.79 -5.04
C THR A 148 -12.03 -8.08 -5.58
N ALA A 149 -12.27 -9.10 -4.74
CA ALA A 149 -12.78 -10.40 -5.19
C ALA A 149 -14.25 -10.33 -5.66
N ASP A 150 -15.06 -9.46 -5.07
CA ASP A 150 -16.51 -9.35 -5.31
C ASP A 150 -16.91 -8.11 -6.12
N VAL A 151 -15.95 -7.40 -6.72
CA VAL A 151 -16.24 -6.18 -7.50
C VAL A 151 -16.97 -6.54 -8.79
N ASN A 152 -18.24 -6.13 -8.87
CA ASN A 152 -19.05 -6.31 -10.06
C ASN A 152 -18.81 -5.18 -11.07
N PHE A 153 -17.88 -5.39 -11.99
CA PHE A 153 -17.58 -4.43 -13.08
C PHE A 153 -18.67 -4.28 -14.14
N SER A 154 -19.74 -5.09 -14.08
CA SER A 154 -20.91 -4.96 -14.95
C SER A 154 -22.04 -4.12 -14.33
N ALA A 155 -21.88 -3.66 -13.08
CA ALA A 155 -22.84 -2.79 -12.42
C ALA A 155 -23.09 -1.53 -13.26
N LYS A 156 -24.35 -1.11 -13.35
CA LYS A 156 -24.74 0.06 -14.16
C LYS A 156 -24.69 1.34 -13.34
N THR A 157 -24.31 2.43 -14.00
CA THR A 157 -24.33 3.77 -13.42
C THR A 157 -25.17 4.73 -14.27
N ALA A 158 -25.80 5.70 -13.61
CA ALA A 158 -26.50 6.82 -14.22
C ALA A 158 -26.07 8.10 -13.49
N ASN A 159 -25.68 9.14 -14.24
CA ASN A 159 -25.19 10.41 -13.69
C ASN A 159 -24.05 10.27 -12.65
N GLY A 160 -23.19 9.25 -12.80
CA GLY A 160 -22.07 8.99 -11.90
C GLY A 160 -22.42 8.18 -10.63
N GLU A 161 -23.68 7.81 -10.46
CA GLU A 161 -24.17 6.99 -9.34
C GLU A 161 -24.58 5.59 -9.80
N PHE A 162 -24.46 4.60 -8.90
CA PHE A 162 -24.94 3.25 -9.20
C PHE A 162 -26.47 3.22 -9.31
N ILE A 163 -26.99 2.44 -10.26
CA ILE A 163 -28.44 2.27 -10.40
C ILE A 163 -28.98 1.35 -9.30
N ASP A 164 -28.28 0.24 -9.04
CA ASP A 164 -28.69 -0.74 -8.04
C ASP A 164 -28.32 -0.29 -6.62
N GLU A 165 -29.29 -0.36 -5.71
CA GLU A 165 -29.14 0.06 -4.31
C GLU A 165 -28.05 -0.72 -3.57
N GLU A 166 -27.84 -1.99 -3.93
CA GLU A 166 -26.77 -2.83 -3.38
C GLU A 166 -25.38 -2.17 -3.57
N TYR A 167 -25.08 -1.69 -4.77
CA TYR A 167 -23.79 -1.08 -5.09
C TYR A 167 -23.66 0.35 -4.55
N ARG A 168 -24.78 1.06 -4.34
CA ARG A 168 -24.75 2.37 -3.65
C ARG A 168 -24.29 2.24 -2.21
N ARG A 169 -24.66 1.16 -1.53
CA ARG A 169 -24.29 0.88 -0.13
C ARG A 169 -22.89 0.29 0.05
N LYS A 170 -22.23 -0.13 -1.03
CA LYS A 170 -20.85 -0.62 -0.95
C LYS A 170 -19.90 0.48 -0.43
N PRO A 171 -18.82 0.13 0.29
CA PRO A 171 -17.82 1.09 0.75
C PRO A 171 -17.15 1.85 -0.39
N ASP A 172 -16.65 3.05 -0.12
CA ASP A 172 -16.02 3.91 -1.13
C ASP A 172 -14.81 3.25 -1.79
N GLN A 173 -14.05 2.44 -1.06
CA GLN A 173 -12.93 1.67 -1.58
C GLN A 173 -13.37 0.65 -2.64
N TRP A 174 -14.48 -0.06 -2.42
CA TRP A 174 -15.07 -0.96 -3.41
C TRP A 174 -15.47 -0.19 -4.68
N LYS A 175 -16.12 0.97 -4.50
CA LYS A 175 -16.52 1.84 -5.62
C LYS A 175 -15.32 2.40 -6.37
N MET A 176 -14.22 2.67 -5.68
CA MET A 176 -12.95 3.08 -6.29
C MET A 176 -12.39 1.98 -7.18
N TYR A 177 -12.37 0.74 -6.71
CA TYR A 177 -11.94 -0.40 -7.53
C TYR A 177 -12.83 -0.61 -8.75
N TYR A 178 -14.16 -0.50 -8.60
CA TYR A 178 -15.09 -0.50 -9.73
C TYR A 178 -14.72 0.58 -10.77
N ARG A 179 -14.49 1.83 -10.33
CA ARG A 179 -14.14 2.96 -11.21
C ARG A 179 -12.77 2.83 -11.86
N ALA A 180 -11.82 2.13 -11.23
CA ALA A 180 -10.53 1.81 -11.85
C ALA A 180 -10.70 0.89 -13.07
N GLY A 181 -11.70 0.01 -13.03
CA GLY A 181 -12.11 -0.86 -14.12
C GLY A 181 -11.43 -2.23 -14.11
N ARG A 182 -12.10 -3.20 -14.76
CA ARG A 182 -11.72 -4.61 -14.72
C ARG A 182 -10.27 -4.89 -15.16
N PRO A 183 -9.76 -4.35 -16.30
CA PRO A 183 -8.41 -4.68 -16.76
C PRO A 183 -7.32 -4.23 -15.76
N VAL A 184 -7.51 -3.05 -15.17
CA VAL A 184 -6.60 -2.47 -14.18
C VAL A 184 -6.57 -3.31 -12.91
N ILE A 185 -7.74 -3.65 -12.36
CA ILE A 185 -7.82 -4.47 -11.14
C ILE A 185 -7.30 -5.89 -11.38
N ALA A 186 -7.55 -6.48 -12.56
CA ALA A 186 -7.00 -7.79 -12.90
C ALA A 186 -5.47 -7.78 -12.93
N ALA A 187 -4.84 -6.76 -13.54
CA ALA A 187 -3.40 -6.62 -13.57
C ALA A 187 -2.80 -6.44 -12.16
N ALA A 188 -3.42 -5.60 -11.33
CA ALA A 188 -3.00 -5.42 -9.94
C ALA A 188 -3.08 -6.73 -9.15
N ARG A 189 -4.20 -7.47 -9.25
CA ARG A 189 -4.39 -8.76 -8.56
C ARG A 189 -3.37 -9.80 -8.98
N GLU A 190 -3.00 -9.85 -10.26
CA GLU A 190 -1.97 -10.77 -10.76
C GLU A 190 -0.60 -10.47 -10.13
N GLU A 191 -0.18 -9.21 -10.11
CA GLU A 191 1.10 -8.80 -9.51
C GLU A 191 1.11 -8.99 -7.99
N VAL A 192 0.00 -8.66 -7.32
CA VAL A 192 -0.14 -8.86 -5.86
C VAL A 192 -0.13 -10.35 -5.50
N ALA A 193 -0.78 -11.21 -6.29
CA ALA A 193 -0.75 -12.65 -6.05
C ALA A 193 0.68 -13.21 -6.13
N LYS A 194 1.45 -12.81 -7.15
CA LYS A 194 2.88 -13.17 -7.25
C LYS A 194 3.66 -12.68 -6.04
N TRP A 195 3.44 -11.45 -5.62
CA TRP A 195 4.13 -10.87 -4.47
C TRP A 195 3.83 -11.63 -3.17
N ILE A 196 2.55 -11.92 -2.87
CA ILE A 196 2.17 -12.72 -1.68
C ILE A 196 2.83 -14.11 -1.74
N GLU A 197 2.85 -14.76 -2.90
CA GLU A 197 3.49 -16.07 -3.05
C GLU A 197 4.99 -16.00 -2.75
N GLU A 198 5.69 -14.99 -3.25
CA GLU A 198 7.11 -14.76 -2.95
C GLU A 198 7.36 -14.52 -1.45
N MET A 199 6.50 -13.73 -0.78
CA MET A 199 6.61 -13.50 0.67
C MET A 199 6.42 -14.78 1.48
N ASN A 200 5.62 -15.73 1.01
CA ASN A 200 5.40 -17.02 1.69
C ASN A 200 6.53 -18.03 1.48
N LYS A 201 7.45 -17.78 0.54
CA LYS A 201 8.60 -18.65 0.25
C LYS A 201 9.87 -18.26 1.02
N GLN A 202 9.87 -17.11 1.68
CA GLN A 202 10.98 -16.57 2.48
C GLN A 202 10.92 -17.11 3.91
#